data_AF-A0A1D2YSI9-F1
#
_entry.id   AF-A0A1D2YSI9-F1
#
_cell.length_a   1.000
_cell.length_b   1.000
_cell.length_c   1.000
_cell.angle_alpha   90.00
_cell.angle_beta   90.00
_cell.angle_gamma   90.00
#
_symmetry.space_group_name_H-M   'P 1'
#
loop_
_entity.id
_entity.type
_entity.pdbx_description
1 polymer ?
#
loop_
_entity_poly.entity_id
_entity_poly.type
_entity_poly.pdbx_seq_one_letter_code
_entity_poly.pdbx_strand_id
1 'polypeptide(L)'
;MEIIAYIFSYFTIVILLLHFTRLVALRALKKNYTLKEIKLIVWNYLIGFIITLTIFTIFIFLYHFGVIFSATLLYLSLIFGTLWLLGIFYLIIKLF
;
A
#
# COMPACT_ATOMS: atom_id res chain seq x y z
N MET A 1 -25.37 0.53 -6.22
CA MET A 1 -24.26 -0.28 -6.79
C MET A 1 -22.90 0.16 -6.27
N GLU A 2 -22.65 1.45 -6.06
CA GLU A 2 -21.33 1.98 -5.68
C GLU A 2 -20.80 1.45 -4.33
N ILE A 3 -21.64 1.35 -3.30
CA ILE A 3 -21.23 0.86 -1.96
C ILE A 3 -20.66 -0.58 -2.03
N ILE A 4 -21.28 -1.45 -2.84
CA ILE A 4 -20.81 -2.83 -3.04
C ILE A 4 -19.44 -2.84 -3.72
N ALA A 5 -19.23 -1.99 -4.73
CA ALA A 5 -17.95 -1.85 -5.41
C ALA A 5 -16.85 -1.35 -4.45
N TYR A 6 -17.14 -0.40 -3.57
CA TYR A 6 -16.20 0.06 -2.54
C TYR A 6 -15.81 -1.05 -1.55
N ILE A 7 -16.77 -1.86 -1.10
CA ILE A 7 -16.50 -2.98 -0.19
C ILE A 7 -15.60 -4.02 -0.85
N PHE A 8 -15.89 -4.42 -2.09
CA PHE A 8 -15.03 -5.35 -2.83
C PHE A 8 -13.63 -4.80 -3.07
N SER A 9 -13.53 -3.51 -3.38
CA SER A 9 -12.24 -2.83 -3.58
C SER A 9 -11.41 -2.83 -2.29
N TYR A 10 -12.03 -2.52 -1.16
CA TYR A 10 -11.39 -2.56 0.16
C TYR A 10 -10.91 -3.97 0.51
N PHE A 11 -11.76 -4.99 0.34
CA PHE A 11 -11.38 -6.39 0.58
C PHE A 11 -10.22 -6.82 -0.30
N THR A 12 -10.23 -6.44 -1.58
CA THR A 12 -9.15 -6.76 -2.52
C THR A 12 -7.83 -6.16 -2.05
N ILE A 13 -7.84 -4.91 -1.61
CA ILE A 13 -6.67 -4.21 -1.07
C ILE A 13 -6.13 -4.93 0.18
N VAL A 14 -7.01 -5.29 1.12
CA VAL A 14 -6.61 -5.98 2.36
C VAL A 14 -6.02 -7.36 2.07
N ILE A 15 -6.63 -8.14 1.17
CA ILE A 15 -6.13 -9.45 0.75
C ILE A 15 -4.75 -9.31 0.11
N LEU A 16 -4.58 -8.34 -0.78
CA LEU A 16 -3.31 -8.11 -1.46
C LEU A 16 -2.20 -7.69 -0.50
N LEU A 17 -2.53 -6.86 0.50
CA LEU A 17 -1.61 -6.48 1.59
C LEU A 17 -1.17 -7.68 2.44
N LEU A 18 -2.12 -8.55 2.82
CA LEU A 18 -1.85 -9.79 3.55
C LEU A 18 -0.97 -10.75 2.75
N HIS A 19 -1.23 -10.90 1.44
CA HIS A 19 -0.39 -11.72 0.58
C HIS A 19 1.03 -11.17 0.45
N PHE A 20 1.16 -9.86 0.26
CA PHE A 20 2.47 -9.23 0.16
C PHE A 20 3.29 -9.38 1.45
N THR A 21 2.69 -9.07 2.60
CA THR A 21 3.35 -9.19 3.90
C THR A 21 3.77 -10.64 4.20
N ARG A 22 2.95 -11.63 3.83
CA ARG A 22 3.32 -13.06 3.91
C ARG A 22 4.50 -13.40 3.01
N LEU A 23 4.53 -12.92 1.77
CA LEU A 23 5.65 -13.14 0.85
C LEU A 23 6.95 -12.54 1.38
N VAL A 24 6.91 -11.30 1.88
CA VAL A 24 8.05 -10.63 2.52
C VAL A 24 8.56 -11.46 3.70
N ALA A 25 7.68 -11.92 4.58
CA ALA A 25 8.06 -12.72 5.74
C ALA A 25 8.71 -14.06 5.34
N LEU A 26 8.14 -14.78 4.37
CA LEU A 26 8.69 -16.04 3.86
C LEU A 26 10.08 -15.84 3.23
N ARG A 27 10.27 -14.75 2.50
CA ARG A 27 11.53 -14.47 1.78
C ARG A 27 12.61 -14.01 2.77
N ALA A 28 12.25 -13.23 3.79
CA ALA A 28 13.14 -12.89 4.89
C ALA A 28 13.55 -14.11 5.74
N LEU A 29 12.65 -15.06 6.00
CA LEU A 29 13.01 -16.33 6.65
C LEU A 29 14.08 -17.10 5.85
N LYS A 30 13.98 -17.14 4.52
CA LYS A 30 14.99 -17.77 3.66
C LYS A 30 16.36 -17.08 3.69
N LYS A 31 16.41 -15.79 4.01
CA LYS A 31 17.65 -15.02 4.20
C LYS A 31 18.15 -15.03 5.66
N ASN A 32 17.60 -15.91 6.51
CA ASN A 32 17.98 -16.05 7.94
C ASN A 32 17.74 -14.79 8.79
N TYR A 33 16.79 -13.93 8.42
CA TYR A 33 16.37 -12.84 9.29
C TYR A 33 15.69 -13.40 10.55
N THR A 34 15.94 -12.76 11.69
CA THR A 34 15.26 -13.07 12.95
C THR A 34 13.78 -12.68 12.88
N LEU A 35 12.95 -13.35 13.69
CA LEU A 35 11.52 -13.02 13.79
C LEU A 35 11.28 -11.53 14.13
N LYS A 36 12.16 -10.93 14.94
CA LYS A 36 12.07 -9.52 15.33
C LYS A 36 12.31 -8.59 14.14
N GLU A 37 13.30 -8.88 13.30
CA GLU A 37 13.59 -8.11 12.09
C GLU A 37 12.46 -8.25 11.06
N ILE A 38 11.93 -9.47 10.89
CA ILE A 38 10.81 -9.72 9.98
C ILE A 38 9.59 -8.91 10.40
N LYS A 39 9.23 -8.95 11.69
CA LYS A 39 8.14 -8.13 12.24
C LYS A 39 8.36 -6.65 11.98
N LEU A 40 9.59 -6.16 12.20
CA LEU A 40 9.92 -4.75 11.95
C LEU A 40 9.75 -4.37 10.46
N ILE A 41 10.27 -5.19 9.54
CA ILE A 41 10.17 -4.95 8.09
C ILE A 41 8.70 -4.94 7.65
N VAL A 42 7.92 -5.95 8.05
CA VAL A 42 6.49 -6.06 7.72
C VAL A 42 5.70 -4.91 8.31
N TRP A 43 5.98 -4.52 9.56
CA TRP A 43 5.30 -3.42 10.24
C TRP A 43 5.58 -2.07 9.59
N ASN A 44 6.85 -1.80 9.24
CA ASN A 44 7.22 -0.56 8.54
C ASN A 44 6.51 -0.46 7.19
N TYR A 45 6.40 -1.57 6.46
CA TYR A 45 5.68 -1.60 5.20
C TYR A 45 4.16 -1.37 5.38
N LEU A 46 3.55 -2.02 6.39
CA LEU A 46 2.15 -1.81 6.75
C LEU A 46 1.86 -0.35 7.13
N ILE A 47 2.71 0.27 7.94
CA ILE A 47 2.59 1.70 8.30
C ILE A 47 2.65 2.57 7.04
N GLY A 48 3.65 2.35 6.18
CA GLY A 48 3.80 3.11 4.93
C GLY A 48 2.57 2.97 4.02
N PHE A 49 2.00 1.77 3.95
CA PHE A 49 0.76 1.53 3.21
C PHE A 49 -0.44 2.29 3.79
N ILE A 50 -0.63 2.22 5.11
CA ILE A 50 -1.73 2.91 5.80
C ILE A 50 -1.63 4.42 5.60
N ILE A 51 -0.43 5.00 5.74
CA ILE A 51 -0.20 6.44 5.51
C ILE A 51 -0.57 6.80 4.07
N THR A 52 -0.11 6.03 3.09
CA THR A 52 -0.39 6.26 1.66
C THR A 52 -1.88 6.23 1.38
N LEU A 53 -2.58 5.23 1.92
CA LEU A 53 -4.03 5.06 1.75
C LEU A 53 -4.82 6.18 2.44
N THR A 54 -4.37 6.63 3.61
CA THR A 54 -4.98 7.75 4.35
C THR A 54 -4.86 9.04 3.55
N ILE A 55 -3.67 9.35 3.03
CA ILE A 55 -3.43 10.53 2.18
C ILE A 55 -4.30 10.47 0.93
N PHE A 56 -4.37 9.31 0.27
CA PHE A 56 -5.22 9.13 -0.90
C PHE A 56 -6.71 9.38 -0.59
N THR A 57 -7.19 8.90 0.57
CA THR A 57 -8.57 9.13 1.02
C THR A 57 -8.84 10.61 1.28
N ILE A 58 -7.89 11.35 1.88
CA ILE A 58 -7.98 12.79 2.06
C ILE A 58 -8.10 13.51 0.71
N PHE A 59 -7.29 13.13 -0.29
CA PHE A 59 -7.38 13.73 -1.61
C PHE A 59 -8.73 13.47 -2.30
N ILE A 60 -9.26 12.25 -2.20
CA ILE A 60 -10.62 11.96 -2.71
C ILE A 60 -11.66 12.84 -2.02
N PHE A 61 -11.55 13.03 -0.71
CA PHE A 61 -12.44 13.91 0.04
C PHE A 61 -12.34 15.35 -0.47
N LEU A 62 -11.13 15.90 -0.59
CA LEU A 62 -10.90 17.25 -1.14
C LEU A 62 -11.46 17.41 -2.56
N TYR A 63 -11.35 16.37 -3.41
CA TYR A 63 -11.95 16.35 -4.74
C TYR A 63 -13.47 16.43 -4.68
N HIS A 64 -14.09 15.67 -3.78
CA HIS A 64 -15.54 15.67 -3.62
C HIS A 64 -16.10 17.05 -3.21
N PHE A 65 -15.35 17.83 -2.44
CA PHE A 65 -15.70 19.21 -2.07
C PHE A 65 -15.27 20.26 -3.11
N GLY A 66 -14.77 19.85 -4.28
CA GLY A 66 -14.36 20.77 -5.34
C GLY A 66 -13.10 21.58 -5.03
N VAL A 67 -12.32 21.18 -4.01
CA VAL A 67 -11.08 21.86 -3.61
C VAL A 67 -9.95 21.57 -4.59
N ILE A 68 -9.95 20.38 -5.19
CA ILE A 68 -8.96 19.95 -6.18
C ILE A 68 -9.65 19.43 -7.44
N PHE A 69 -9.01 19.64 -8.60
CA PHE A 69 -9.52 19.16 -9.90
C PHE A 69 -9.22 17.68 -10.13
N SER A 70 -10.03 17.03 -10.98
CA SER A 70 -9.88 15.61 -11.32
C SER A 70 -8.50 15.26 -11.90
N ALA A 71 -7.92 16.16 -12.71
CA ALA A 71 -6.57 16.00 -13.25
C ALA A 71 -5.52 15.91 -12.13
N THR A 72 -5.62 16.78 -11.12
CA THR A 72 -4.70 16.78 -9.97
C THR A 72 -4.82 15.50 -9.15
N LEU A 73 -6.05 15.02 -8.93
CA LEU A 73 -6.31 13.75 -8.25
C LEU A 73 -5.68 12.57 -9.01
N LEU A 74 -5.79 12.57 -10.34
CA LEU A 74 -5.25 11.51 -11.20
C LEU A 74 -3.71 11.50 -11.17
N TYR A 75 -3.06 12.67 -11.28
CA TYR A 75 -1.61 12.77 -11.13
C TYR A 75 -1.12 12.32 -9.74
N LEU A 76 -1.79 12.76 -8.67
CA LEU A 76 -1.45 12.32 -7.32
C LEU A 76 -1.62 10.82 -7.14
N SER A 77 -2.70 10.23 -7.67
CA SER A 77 -2.93 8.79 -7.61
C SER A 77 -1.83 7.99 -8.32
N LEU A 78 -1.35 8.47 -9.47
CA LEU A 78 -0.21 7.88 -10.19
C LEU A 78 1.09 7.98 -9.39
N ILE A 79 1.36 9.13 -8.78
CA ILE A 79 2.56 9.34 -7.94
C ILE A 79 2.51 8.39 -6.72
N PHE A 80 1.39 8.30 -6.01
CA PHE A 80 1.26 7.41 -4.87
C PHE A 80 1.36 5.94 -5.27
N GLY A 81 0.70 5.54 -6.37
CA GLY A 81 0.78 4.18 -6.89
C GLY A 81 2.20 3.79 -7.28
N THR A 82 2.93 4.67 -7.96
CA THR A 82 4.33 4.43 -8.37
C THR A 82 5.29 4.37 -7.19
N LEU A 83 5.19 5.28 -6.22
CA LEU A 83 6.00 5.24 -4.99
C LEU A 83 5.76 3.95 -4.21
N TRP A 84 4.51 3.50 -4.12
CA TRP A 84 4.16 2.26 -3.45
C TRP A 84 4.74 1.03 -4.16
N LEU A 85 4.64 0.97 -5.50
CA LEU A 85 5.26 -0.08 -6.32
C LEU A 85 6.79 -0.10 -6.20
N LEU A 86 7.44 1.06 -6.15
CA LEU A 86 8.89 1.16 -5.93
C LEU A 86 9.27 0.64 -4.54
N GLY A 87 8.49 0.93 -3.50
CA GLY A 87 8.68 0.39 -2.16
C GLY A 87 8.59 -1.14 -2.11
N ILE A 88 7.58 -1.70 -2.80
CA ILE A 88 7.44 -3.15 -2.99
C ILE A 88 8.66 -3.72 -3.72
N PHE A 89 9.03 -3.13 -4.84
CA PHE A 89 10.12 -3.60 -5.69
C PHE A 89 11.46 -3.59 -4.94
N TYR A 90 11.74 -2.52 -4.19
CA TYR A 90 12.92 -2.42 -3.33
C TYR A 90 12.94 -3.53 -2.27
N LEU A 91 11.82 -3.80 -1.60
CA LEU A 91 11.71 -4.90 -0.63
C LEU A 91 11.93 -6.26 -1.29
N ILE A 92 11.39 -6.46 -2.49
CA ILE A 92 11.59 -7.67 -3.27
C ILE A 92 13.07 -7.87 -3.60
N ILE A 93 13.76 -6.86 -4.14
CA ILE A 93 15.20 -6.93 -4.45
C ILE A 93 16.02 -7.20 -3.20
N LYS A 94 15.76 -6.47 -2.11
CA LYS A 94 16.53 -6.64 -0.87
C LYS A 94 16.39 -8.06 -0.30
N LEU A 95 15.24 -8.69 -0.50
CA LEU A 95 14.93 -10.02 -0.01
C LEU A 95 15.19 -11.15 -1.02
N PHE A 96 15.54 -10.83 -2.27
CA PHE A 96 15.92 -11.78 -3.35
C PHE A 96 17.41 -11.75 -3.64
#